data_AF-A0A1H5ZTX0-F1
#
_entry.id   AF-A0A1H5ZTX0-F1
#
_cell.length_a   1.000
_cell.length_b   1.000
_cell.length_c   1.000
_cell.angle_alpha   90.00
_cell.angle_beta   90.00
_cell.angle_gamma   90.00
#
_symmetry.space_group_name_H-M   'P 1'
#
loop_
_entity.id
_entity.type
_entity.pdbx_description
1 polymer ?
#
loop_
_entity_poly.entity_id
_entity_poly.type
_entity_poly.pdbx_seq_one_letter_code
_entity_poly.pdbx_strand_id
1 'polypeptide(L)'
;MAIITLDDRLSELETERDAIGKVLKRIKREINRLAEQIETGEVTDKAEAQKILAEARYWLKAVRETETEIEKLKKERAGIAHGYGVDLEAARSEVGCRLHRLAQCKKERKVSE
;
A
#
# COMPACT_ATOMS: atom_id res chain seq x y z
N MET A 1 -25.03 4.76 -4.59
CA MET A 1 -24.03 5.22 -3.61
C MET A 1 -22.94 4.16 -3.59
N ALA A 2 -21.81 4.43 -4.24
CA ALA A 2 -20.73 3.46 -4.35
C ALA A 2 -19.92 3.47 -3.05
N ILE A 3 -20.01 2.38 -2.27
CA ILE A 3 -19.10 2.17 -1.14
C ILE A 3 -17.81 1.66 -1.77
N ILE A 4 -16.83 2.54 -1.95
CA ILE A 4 -15.47 2.15 -2.32
C ILE A 4 -14.93 1.36 -1.14
N THR A 5 -14.62 0.08 -1.33
CA THR A 5 -14.03 -0.74 -0.27
C THR A 5 -12.54 -0.43 -0.14
N LEU A 6 -11.96 -0.73 1.03
CA LEU A 6 -10.51 -0.58 1.26
C LEU A 6 -9.69 -1.36 0.22
N ASP A 7 -10.19 -2.51 -0.24
CA ASP A 7 -9.55 -3.34 -1.26
C ASP A 7 -9.58 -2.65 -2.65
N ASP A 8 -10.69 -2.01 -3.02
CA ASP A 8 -10.79 -1.25 -4.27
C ASP A 8 -9.78 -0.09 -4.27
N ARG A 9 -9.69 0.64 -3.16
CA ARG A 9 -8.77 1.78 -3.03
C ARG A 9 -7.30 1.36 -3.05
N LEU A 10 -6.96 0.24 -2.41
CA LEU A 10 -5.61 -0.31 -2.43
C LEU A 10 -5.20 -0.74 -3.85
N SER A 11 -6.12 -1.38 -4.57
CA SER A 11 -5.88 -1.82 -5.96
C SER A 11 -5.66 -0.63 -6.92
N GLU A 12 -6.44 0.45 -6.76
CA GLU A 12 -6.25 1.69 -7.51
C GLU A 12 -4.86 2.28 -7.28
N LEU A 13 -4.42 2.38 -6.02
CA LEU A 13 -3.11 2.94 -5.68
C LEU A 13 -1.95 2.06 -6.16
N GLU A 14 -2.10 0.74 -6.11
CA GLU A 14 -1.10 -0.18 -6.68
C GLU A 14 -0.99 -0.02 -8.21
N THR A 15 -2.11 0.22 -8.89
CA THR A 15 -2.14 0.55 -10.33
C THR A 15 -1.46 1.88 -10.62
N GLU A 16 -1.73 2.90 -9.79
CA GLU A 16 -1.10 4.22 -9.89
C GLU A 16 0.42 4.13 -9.67
N ARG A 17 0.87 3.42 -8.64
CA ARG A 17 2.31 3.14 -8.40
C ARG A 17 2.96 2.51 -9.63
N ASP A 18 2.32 1.53 -10.25
CA ASP A 18 2.87 0.87 -11.44
C ASP A 18 2.97 1.82 -12.64
N ALA A 19 1.99 2.72 -12.79
CA ALA A 19 2.02 3.77 -13.80
C ALA A 19 3.19 4.75 -13.55
N ILE A 20 3.39 5.19 -12.32
CA ILE A 20 4.52 6.07 -11.96
C ILE A 20 5.87 5.36 -12.24
N GLY A 21 5.96 4.06 -11.94
CA GLY A 21 7.14 3.25 -12.26
C GLY A 21 7.50 3.25 -13.75
N LYS A 22 6.51 3.26 -14.65
CA LYS A 22 6.74 3.39 -16.10
C LYS A 22 7.32 4.76 -16.45
N VAL A 23 6.84 5.83 -15.82
CA VAL A 23 7.34 7.19 -16.04
C VAL A 23 8.78 7.34 -15.55
N LEU A 24 9.10 6.84 -14.36
CA LEU A 24 10.49 6.88 -13.85
C LEU A 24 11.47 6.10 -14.74
N LYS A 25 11.05 4.95 -15.29
CA LYS A 25 11.86 4.21 -16.27
C LYS A 25 12.11 5.02 -17.55
N ARG A 26 11.14 5.81 -18.00
CA ARG A 26 11.32 6.73 -19.13
C ARG A 26 12.33 7.81 -18.79
N ILE A 27 12.16 8.49 -17.66
CA ILE A 27 13.07 9.55 -17.20
C ILE A 27 14.51 9.03 -17.07
N LYS A 28 14.70 7.81 -16.56
CA LYS A 28 16.03 7.17 -16.52
C LYS A 28 16.66 7.05 -17.91
N ARG A 29 15.89 6.68 -18.94
CA ARG A 29 16.40 6.60 -20.31
C ARG A 29 16.81 7.97 -20.85
N GLU A 30 16.01 9.01 -20.58
CA GLU A 30 16.35 10.38 -20.99
C GLU A 30 17.63 10.88 -20.31
N ILE A 31 17.80 10.61 -19.00
CA ILE A 31 19.03 10.96 -18.28
C ILE A 31 20.24 10.25 -18.88
N ASN A 32 20.12 8.96 -19.20
CA ASN A 32 21.21 8.21 -19.84
C ASN A 32 21.54 8.76 -21.24
N ARG A 33 20.51 9.16 -22.02
CA ARG A 33 20.70 9.82 -23.32
C ARG A 33 21.52 11.09 -23.17
N LEU A 34 21.17 11.95 -22.21
CA LEU A 34 21.93 13.18 -21.96
C LEU A 34 23.38 12.89 -21.55
N ALA A 35 23.62 11.85 -20.75
CA ALA A 35 24.97 11.47 -20.35
C ALA A 35 25.82 11.05 -21.56
N GLU A 36 25.26 10.26 -22.48
CA GLU A 36 25.93 9.84 -23.72
C GLU A 36 26.23 11.03 -24.65
N GLN A 37 25.32 12.00 -24.74
CA GLN A 37 25.56 13.23 -25.50
C GLN A 37 26.75 14.04 -24.94
N ILE A 38 26.85 14.13 -23.60
CA ILE A 38 27.99 14.77 -22.94
C ILE A 38 29.31 14.04 -23.25
N GLU A 39 29.30 12.71 -23.20
CA GLU A 39 30.49 11.88 -23.48
C GLU A 39 30.96 11.97 -24.93
N THR A 40 30.02 12.06 -25.87
CA THR A 40 30.31 12.17 -27.32
C THR A 40 30.66 13.60 -27.76
N GLY A 41 30.59 14.58 -26.85
CA GLY A 41 30.83 15.99 -27.16
C GLY A 41 29.70 16.66 -27.94
N GLU A 42 28.51 16.02 -28.01
CA GLU A 42 27.30 16.66 -28.51
C GLU A 42 26.83 17.76 -27.56
N VAL A 43 26.40 18.89 -28.12
CA VAL A 43 25.87 20.00 -27.32
C VAL A 43 24.53 19.60 -26.72
N THR A 44 24.51 19.43 -25.40
CA THR A 44 23.29 19.20 -24.64
C THR A 44 22.62 20.53 -24.28
N ASP A 45 21.31 20.66 -24.48
CA ASP A 45 20.57 21.83 -24.01
C ASP A 45 20.41 21.78 -22.49
N LYS A 46 21.04 22.75 -21.79
CA LYS A 46 20.95 22.91 -20.35
C LYS A 46 19.50 23.06 -19.87
N ALA A 47 18.62 23.71 -20.64
CA ALA A 47 17.22 23.88 -20.29
C ALA A 47 16.46 22.55 -20.34
N GLU A 48 16.74 21.71 -21.34
CA GLU A 48 16.20 20.36 -21.47
C GLU A 48 16.63 19.47 -20.29
N ALA A 49 17.92 19.49 -19.93
CA ALA A 49 18.44 18.74 -18.79
C ALA A 49 17.79 19.16 -17.47
N GLN A 50 17.61 20.47 -17.25
CA GLN A 50 16.94 20.99 -16.05
C GLN A 50 15.46 20.56 -15.99
N LYS A 51 14.77 20.53 -17.13
CA LYS A 51 13.38 20.07 -17.23
C LYS A 51 13.25 18.58 -16.87
N ILE A 52 14.11 17.73 -17.43
CA ILE A 52 14.12 16.29 -17.14
C ILE A 52 14.39 16.03 -15.66
N LEU A 53 15.33 16.76 -15.06
CA LEU A 53 15.61 16.65 -13.63
C LEU A 53 14.46 17.13 -12.75
N ALA A 54 13.73 18.17 -13.16
CA ALA A 54 12.55 18.65 -12.43
C ALA A 54 11.41 17.62 -12.48
N GLU A 55 11.16 17.03 -13.65
CA GLU A 55 10.18 15.96 -13.83
C GLU A 55 10.54 14.71 -13.01
N ALA A 56 11.83 14.34 -12.96
CA ALA A 56 12.33 13.24 -12.11
C ALA A 56 11.99 13.45 -10.62
N ARG A 57 12.28 14.66 -10.10
CA ARG A 57 11.99 15.00 -8.70
C ARG A 57 10.50 14.94 -8.38
N TYR A 58 9.66 15.43 -9.30
CA TYR A 58 8.21 15.38 -9.16
C TYR A 58 7.71 13.94 -9.00
N TRP A 59 8.10 13.05 -9.92
CA TRP A 59 7.63 11.66 -9.90
C TRP A 59 8.20 10.84 -8.74
N LEU A 60 9.43 11.12 -8.30
CA LEU A 60 9.99 10.49 -7.09
C LEU A 60 9.19 10.86 -5.84
N LYS A 61 8.70 12.10 -5.76
CA LYS A 61 7.82 12.52 -4.66
C LYS A 61 6.47 11.80 -4.75
N ALA A 62 5.87 11.74 -5.94
CA ALA A 62 4.58 11.07 -6.15
C ALA A 62 4.64 9.57 -5.80
N VAL A 63 5.74 8.87 -6.13
CA VAL A 63 5.94 7.47 -5.68
C VAL A 63 5.94 7.36 -4.17
N ARG A 64 6.73 8.18 -3.46
CA ARG A 64 6.82 8.12 -1.99
C ARG A 64 5.47 8.35 -1.32
N GLU A 65 4.69 9.29 -1.83
CA GLU A 65 3.34 9.58 -1.33
C GLU A 65 2.41 8.38 -1.55
N THR A 66 2.42 7.80 -2.75
CA THR A 66 1.63 6.60 -3.10
C THR A 66 2.02 5.40 -2.24
N GLU A 67 3.32 5.16 -2.04
CA GLU A 67 3.83 4.07 -1.19
C GLU A 67 3.40 4.22 0.26
N THR A 68 3.43 5.45 0.79
CA THR A 68 3.00 5.75 2.16
C THR A 68 1.52 5.46 2.35
N GLU A 69 0.67 5.84 1.38
CA GLU A 69 -0.77 5.57 1.44
C GLU A 69 -1.09 4.08 1.30
N ILE A 70 -0.40 3.37 0.41
CA ILE A 70 -0.50 1.90 0.30
C ILE A 70 -0.17 1.22 1.63
N GLU A 71 0.92 1.64 2.30
CA GLU A 71 1.32 1.06 3.59
C GLU A 71 0.26 1.32 4.67
N LYS A 72 -0.31 2.51 4.70
CA LYS A 72 -1.40 2.88 5.62
C LYS A 72 -2.63 2.00 5.40
N LEU A 73 -3.09 1.86 4.15
CA LEU A 73 -4.25 1.02 3.83
C LEU A 73 -3.98 -0.47 4.12
N LYS A 74 -2.75 -0.96 3.92
CA LYS A 74 -2.39 -2.33 4.30
C LYS A 74 -2.48 -2.54 5.81
N LYS A 75 -2.07 -1.56 6.63
CA LYS A 75 -2.21 -1.62 8.10
C LYS A 75 -3.68 -1.59 8.52
N GLU A 76 -4.50 -0.73 7.91
CA GLU A 76 -5.94 -0.65 8.15
C GLU A 76 -6.65 -1.97 7.79
N ARG A 77 -6.33 -2.55 6.62
CA ARG A 77 -6.87 -3.85 6.18
C ARG A 77 -6.52 -4.98 7.14
N ALA A 78 -5.31 -4.99 7.69
CA ALA A 78 -4.87 -6.00 8.63
C ALA A 78 -5.47 -5.83 10.05
N GLY A 79 -6.36 -4.86 10.25
CA GLY A 79 -6.95 -4.58 11.57
C GLY A 79 -5.91 -4.10 12.58
N ILE A 80 -4.78 -3.55 12.11
CA ILE A 80 -3.68 -3.08 12.96
C ILE A 80 -4.03 -1.67 13.44
N ALA A 81 -4.65 -1.57 14.62
CA ALA A 81 -4.83 -0.32 15.32
C ALA A 81 -3.65 -0.09 16.29
N HIS A 82 -3.01 1.09 16.23
CA HIS A 82 -1.94 1.48 17.16
C HIS A 82 -0.69 0.56 17.18
N GLY A 83 -0.39 -0.14 16.09
CA GLY A 83 0.85 -0.94 15.95
C GLY A 83 0.74 -2.40 16.38
N TYR A 84 -0.46 -2.88 16.73
CA TYR A 84 -0.75 -4.29 16.97
C TYR A 84 -2.09 -4.67 16.30
N GLY A 85 -2.19 -5.88 15.77
CA GLY A 85 -3.42 -6.40 15.14
C GLY A 85 -4.08 -7.43 16.05
N VAL A 86 -5.41 -7.43 16.10
CA VAL A 86 -6.19 -8.48 16.76
C VAL A 86 -6.71 -9.43 15.68
N ASP A 87 -6.34 -10.71 15.76
CA ASP A 87 -6.93 -11.75 14.92
C ASP A 87 -8.37 -12.01 15.37
N LEU A 88 -9.32 -11.38 14.67
CA LEU A 88 -10.73 -11.47 15.00
C LEU A 88 -11.32 -12.87 14.80
N GLU A 89 -10.76 -13.68 13.90
CA GLU A 89 -11.27 -15.04 13.65
C GLU A 89 -10.78 -16.01 14.74
N ALA A 90 -9.52 -15.88 15.15
CA ALA A 90 -9.00 -16.59 16.31
C ALA A 90 -9.74 -16.18 17.59
N ALA A 91 -9.95 -14.87 17.81
CA ALA A 91 -10.69 -14.35 18.96
C ALA A 91 -12.15 -14.82 18.96
N ARG A 92 -12.82 -14.80 17.81
CA ARG A 92 -14.20 -15.31 17.65
C ARG A 92 -14.27 -16.79 17.95
N SER A 93 -13.32 -17.58 17.47
CA SER A 93 -13.24 -19.02 17.73
C SER A 93 -13.02 -19.31 19.21
N GLU A 94 -12.12 -18.59 19.87
CA GLU A 94 -11.84 -18.72 21.30
C GLU A 94 -13.05 -18.35 22.16
N VAL A 95 -13.70 -17.21 21.87
CA VAL A 95 -14.92 -16.77 22.54
C VAL A 95 -16.06 -17.77 22.31
N GLY A 96 -16.25 -18.24 21.08
CA GLY A 96 -17.23 -19.27 20.74
C GLY A 96 -17.03 -20.56 21.55
N CYS A 97 -15.79 -21.04 21.64
CA CYS A 97 -15.44 -22.22 22.45
C CYS A 97 -15.70 -22.02 23.95
N ARG A 98 -15.40 -20.83 24.49
CA ARG A 98 -15.70 -20.49 25.90
C ARG A 98 -17.20 -20.45 26.15
N LEU A 99 -17.96 -19.80 25.28
CA LEU A 99 -19.42 -19.74 25.37
C LEU A 99 -20.05 -21.14 25.24
N HIS A 100 -19.53 -21.98 24.36
CA HIS A 100 -20.00 -23.36 24.21
C HIS A 100 -19.79 -24.17 25.49
N ARG A 101 -18.61 -24.07 26.12
CA ARG A 101 -18.35 -24.71 27.42
C ARG A 101 -19.29 -24.22 28.51
N LEU A 102 -19.55 -22.92 28.60
CA LEU A 102 -20.53 -22.37 29.56
C LEU A 102 -21.94 -22.89 29.30
N ALA A 103 -22.34 -23.04 28.04
CA ALA A 103 -23.63 -23.64 27.67
C ALA A 103 -23.73 -25.11 28.06
N GLN A 104 -22.65 -25.88 27.95
CA GLN A 104 -22.58 -27.27 28.42
C GLN A 104 -22.67 -27.37 29.94
N CYS A 105 -21.93 -26.55 30.68
CA CYS A 105 -22.05 -26.48 32.15
C CYS A 105 -23.48 -26.18 32.62
N LYS A 106 -24.23 -25.33 31.92
CA LYS A 106 -25.65 -25.07 32.25
C LYS A 106 -26.57 -26.25 31.93
N LYS A 107 -26.27 -27.07 30.93
CA LYS A 107 -27.05 -28.28 30.61
C LYS A 107 -26.87 -29.38 31.66
N GLU A 108 -25.66 -29.53 32.19
CA GLU A 108 -25.35 -30.49 33.28
C GLU A 108 -25.93 -30.04 34.62
N ARG A 109 -26.21 -28.73 34.76
CA ARG A 109 -26.87 -28.11 35.93
C ARG A 109 -28.35 -27.84 35.69
N LYS A 110 -29.05 -28.68 34.90
CA LYS A 110 -30.50 -28.79 35.05
C LYS A 110 -30.75 -29.41 36.42
N VAL A 111 -30.98 -28.52 37.38
CA VAL A 111 -31.33 -28.82 38.77
C VAL A 111 -32.41 -29.89 38.76
N SER A 112 -32.10 -31.02 39.40
CA SER A 112 -33.06 -32.05 39.78
C SER A 112 -34.20 -31.35 40.53
N GLU A 113 -35.40 -31.37 39.94
CA GLU A 113 -36.64 -31.01 40.62
C GLU A 113 -37.01 -32.12 41.63
#